data_AF-A0AAU6ALX5-F1
#
_entry.id   AF-A0AAU6ALX5-F1
#
_cell.length_a   1.000
_cell.length_b   1.000
_cell.length_c   1.000
_cell.angle_alpha   90.00
_cell.angle_beta   90.00
_cell.angle_gamma   90.00
#
_symmetry.space_group_name_H-M   'P 1'
#
loop_
_entity.id
_entity.type
_entity.pdbx_description
1 polymer ?
#
loop_
_entity_poly.entity_id
_entity_poly.type
_entity_poly.pdbx_seq_one_letter_code
_entity_poly.pdbx_strand_id
1 'polypeptide(L)'
;MTAVYLARREPLEAPEDALKEIAYALDELQLDDVVLPSNAKGEYVGEPFFEPILAELARRGTPVFVHPENCPHIDVLDMGRVGSIVEFPLDIARNMVNAIYRGVFQRHPA
;
A
#
# COMPACT_ATOMS: atom_id res chain seq x y z
N MET A 1 19.52 -0.44 -5.38
CA MET A 1 18.42 0.46 -5.72
C MET A 1 17.29 0.11 -4.79
N THR A 2 16.94 1.02 -3.90
CA THR A 2 16.24 0.71 -2.64
C THR A 2 14.89 1.39 -2.66
N ALA A 3 13.82 0.61 -2.77
CA ALA A 3 12.44 1.11 -2.70
C ALA A 3 12.19 2.03 -1.50
N VAL A 4 11.37 3.07 -1.69
CA VAL A 4 10.87 3.86 -0.56
C VAL A 4 9.73 3.10 0.13
N TYR A 5 9.86 2.88 1.44
CA TYR A 5 8.80 2.27 2.25
C TYR A 5 7.98 3.39 2.88
N LEU A 6 6.76 3.62 2.38
CA LEU A 6 5.90 4.73 2.86
C LEU A 6 5.33 4.53 4.27
N ALA A 7 5.77 3.50 5.01
CA ALA A 7 5.38 3.26 6.40
C ALA A 7 6.56 3.39 7.40
N ARG A 8 7.70 4.00 7.02
CA ARG A 8 8.91 4.05 7.88
C ARG A 8 8.95 5.19 8.90
N ARG A 9 8.03 6.14 8.86
CA ARG A 9 7.87 7.19 9.89
C ARG A 9 6.39 7.54 10.00
N GLU A 10 5.76 7.09 11.08
CA GLU A 10 4.31 7.23 11.35
C GLU A 10 3.44 6.41 10.38
N PRO A 11 2.21 6.00 10.78
CA PRO A 11 1.23 5.51 9.83
C PRO A 11 1.08 6.52 8.70
N LEU A 12 0.70 6.06 7.51
CA LEU A 12 0.27 6.96 6.44
C LEU A 12 -0.95 7.72 6.99
N GLU A 13 -0.75 8.91 7.54
CA GLU A 13 -1.77 9.64 8.29
C GLU A 13 -2.73 10.34 7.33
N ALA A 14 -2.16 10.83 6.21
CA ALA A 14 -2.83 11.56 5.15
C ALA A 14 -2.19 11.23 3.78
N PRO A 15 -2.97 11.14 2.70
CA PRO A 15 -2.43 10.83 1.37
C PRO A 15 -1.44 11.89 0.85
N GLU A 16 -1.60 13.15 1.27
CA GLU A 16 -0.74 14.27 0.85
C GLU A 16 0.71 14.10 1.30
N ASP A 17 0.93 13.47 2.45
CA ASP A 17 2.29 13.25 2.97
C ASP A 17 2.99 12.12 2.20
N ALA A 18 2.25 11.07 1.82
CA ALA A 18 2.78 10.06 0.91
C ALA A 18 3.12 10.64 -0.47
N LEU A 19 2.30 11.55 -1.01
CA LEU A 19 2.60 12.20 -2.29
C LEU A 19 3.89 13.02 -2.24
N LYS A 20 4.17 13.72 -1.13
CA LYS A 20 5.44 14.44 -0.95
C LYS A 20 6.63 13.49 -0.88
N GLU A 21 6.50 12.38 -0.14
CA GLU A 21 7.57 11.39 -0.02
C GLU A 21 7.81 10.65 -1.35
N ILE A 22 6.76 10.33 -2.11
CA ILE A 22 6.86 9.77 -3.46
C ILE A 22 7.62 10.73 -4.38
N ALA A 23 7.27 12.03 -4.37
CA ALA A 23 7.98 13.02 -5.16
C ALA A 23 9.46 13.08 -4.77
N TYR A 24 9.78 13.17 -3.48
CA TYR A 24 11.16 13.18 -3.01
C TYR A 24 11.94 11.90 -3.39
N ALA A 25 11.34 10.74 -3.17
CA ALA A 25 11.93 9.44 -3.44
C ALA A 25 12.24 9.23 -4.93
N LEU A 26 11.30 9.58 -5.80
CA LEU A 26 11.44 9.33 -7.24
C LEU A 26 12.20 10.45 -7.95
N ASP A 27 11.97 11.71 -7.58
CA ASP A 27 12.52 12.86 -8.28
C ASP A 27 13.93 13.23 -7.78
N GLU A 28 14.14 13.22 -6.45
CA GLU A 28 15.41 13.65 -5.84
C GLU A 28 16.35 12.48 -5.56
N LEU A 29 15.82 11.39 -4.98
CA LEU A 29 16.62 10.20 -4.65
C LEU A 29 16.75 9.22 -5.83
N GLN A 30 15.96 9.42 -6.90
CA GLN A 30 15.98 8.62 -8.12
C GLN A 30 15.78 7.12 -7.86
N LEU A 31 14.88 6.79 -6.93
CA LEU A 31 14.48 5.41 -6.67
C LEU A 31 13.55 4.90 -7.76
N ASP A 32 13.55 3.59 -8.01
CA ASP A 32 12.83 2.98 -9.13
C ASP A 32 11.38 2.60 -8.78
N ASP A 33 11.09 2.36 -7.50
CA ASP A 33 9.84 1.75 -7.04
C ASP A 33 9.39 2.23 -5.64
N VAL A 34 8.12 1.93 -5.35
CA VAL A 34 7.46 2.31 -4.10
C VAL A 34 6.90 1.09 -3.41
N VAL A 35 7.11 1.00 -2.10
CA VAL A 35 6.44 0.01 -1.25
C VAL A 35 5.31 0.69 -0.48
N LEU A 36 4.09 0.22 -0.72
CA LEU A 36 2.90 0.60 0.05
C LEU A 36 2.61 -0.44 1.12
N PRO A 37 2.19 -0.04 2.33
CA PRO A 37 1.60 -0.98 3.27
C PRO A 37 0.28 -1.51 2.71
N SER A 38 -0.06 -2.75 3.03
CA SER A 38 -1.31 -3.39 2.61
C SER A 38 -2.56 -2.65 3.11
N ASN A 39 -2.46 -1.95 4.23
CA ASN A 39 -3.49 -1.09 4.75
C ASN A 39 -2.87 0.10 5.49
N ALA A 40 -3.62 1.18 5.62
CA ALA A 40 -3.30 2.33 6.46
C ALA A 40 -4.50 2.59 7.38
N LYS A 41 -4.32 2.45 8.70
CA LYS A 41 -5.40 2.59 9.69
C LYS A 41 -6.61 1.68 9.40
N GLY A 42 -6.38 0.51 8.81
CA GLY A 42 -7.43 -0.41 8.39
C GLY A 42 -8.14 -0.06 7.08
N GLU A 43 -7.80 1.06 6.44
CA GLU A 43 -8.20 1.32 5.05
C GLU A 43 -7.31 0.54 4.10
N TYR A 44 -7.92 -0.13 3.13
CA TYR A 44 -7.23 -1.00 2.17
C TYR A 44 -6.94 -0.27 0.86
N VAL A 45 -6.10 -0.86 0.00
CA VAL A 45 -5.64 -0.26 -1.27
C VAL A 45 -6.80 0.13 -2.20
N GLY A 46 -7.95 -0.54 -2.11
CA GLY A 46 -9.15 -0.19 -2.88
C GLY A 46 -9.97 0.98 -2.32
N GLU A 47 -9.66 1.48 -1.13
CA GLU A 47 -10.44 2.53 -0.45
C GLU A 47 -10.02 3.95 -0.89
N PRO A 48 -10.90 4.96 -0.71
CA PRO A 48 -10.65 6.32 -1.19
C PRO A 48 -9.34 6.95 -0.70
N PHE A 49 -8.85 6.55 0.48
CA PHE A 49 -7.58 7.00 1.02
C PHE A 49 -6.39 6.74 0.08
N PHE A 50 -6.36 5.59 -0.59
CA PHE A 50 -5.26 5.23 -1.50
C PHE A 50 -5.42 5.78 -2.91
N GLU A 51 -6.61 6.25 -3.30
CA GLU A 51 -6.90 6.70 -4.66
C GLU A 51 -5.91 7.77 -5.18
N PRO A 52 -5.64 8.89 -4.47
CA PRO A 52 -4.71 9.90 -4.98
C PRO A 52 -3.26 9.38 -5.08
N ILE A 53 -2.87 8.45 -4.21
CA ILE A 53 -1.54 7.83 -4.20
C ILE A 53 -1.39 6.92 -5.43
N LEU A 54 -2.37 6.04 -5.66
CA LEU A 54 -2.39 5.13 -6.80
C LEU A 54 -2.47 5.87 -8.13
N ALA A 55 -3.27 6.94 -8.19
CA ALA A 55 -3.34 7.80 -9.37
C ALA A 55 -1.98 8.41 -9.73
N GLU A 56 -1.23 8.89 -8.73
CA GLU A 56 0.10 9.48 -8.97
C GLU A 56 1.13 8.42 -9.38
N LEU A 57 1.13 7.25 -8.75
CA LEU A 57 2.06 6.17 -9.08
C LEU A 57 1.79 5.63 -10.50
N ALA A 58 0.53 5.46 -10.87
CA ALA A 58 0.14 5.06 -12.22
C ALA A 58 0.48 6.15 -13.26
N ARG A 59 0.26 7.43 -12.94
CA ARG A 59 0.66 8.55 -13.82
C ARG A 59 2.17 8.54 -14.10
N ARG A 60 2.98 8.12 -13.12
CA ARG A 60 4.44 7.99 -13.23
C ARG A 60 4.89 6.66 -13.84
N GLY A 61 4.00 5.68 -14.00
CA GLY A 61 4.36 4.32 -14.40
C GLY A 61 5.29 3.64 -13.39
N THR A 62 5.17 4.00 -12.11
CA THR A 62 6.07 3.53 -11.06
C THR A 62 5.60 2.16 -10.54
N PRO A 63 6.46 1.13 -10.54
CA PRO A 63 6.14 -0.15 -9.93
C PRO A 63 5.81 -0.02 -8.45
N VAL A 64 4.76 -0.73 -8.02
CA VAL A 64 4.29 -0.73 -6.63
C VAL A 64 4.36 -2.12 -6.05
N PHE A 65 5.06 -2.27 -4.94
CA PHE A 65 5.01 -3.47 -4.11
C PHE A 65 4.09 -3.24 -2.90
N VAL A 66 3.04 -4.03 -2.76
CA VAL A 66 2.16 -3.98 -1.58
C VAL A 66 2.72 -4.92 -0.52
N HIS A 67 3.36 -4.36 0.50
CA HIS A 67 3.92 -5.10 1.61
C HIS A 67 2.85 -5.36 2.70
N PRO A 68 2.73 -6.58 3.23
CA PRO A 68 1.80 -6.85 4.33
C PRO A 68 2.01 -5.95 5.54
N GLU A 69 0.91 -5.60 6.20
CA GLU A 69 0.87 -4.93 7.50
C GLU A 69 -0.16 -5.66 8.36
N ASN A 70 -0.13 -5.43 9.67
CA ASN A 70 -1.17 -5.96 10.55
C ASN A 70 -2.55 -5.53 10.06
N CYS A 71 -3.42 -6.50 9.79
CA CYS A 71 -4.79 -6.24 9.34
C CYS A 71 -5.71 -5.91 10.53
N PRO A 72 -6.85 -5.26 10.29
CA PRO A 72 -7.89 -5.12 11.31
C PRO A 72 -8.25 -6.50 11.89
N HIS A 73 -8.34 -6.57 13.23
CA HIS A 73 -8.68 -7.78 13.98
C HIS A 73 -7.67 -8.93 13.86
N ILE A 74 -6.40 -8.63 13.53
CA ILE A 74 -5.35 -9.65 13.44
C ILE A 74 -5.22 -10.49 14.72
N ASP A 75 -5.45 -9.89 15.89
CA ASP A 75 -5.41 -10.53 17.21
C ASP A 75 -6.47 -11.64 17.38
N VAL A 76 -7.53 -11.60 16.58
CA VAL A 76 -8.57 -12.64 16.56
C VAL A 76 -8.28 -13.69 15.49
N LEU A 77 -7.67 -13.28 14.38
CA LEU A 77 -7.49 -14.12 13.19
C LEU A 77 -6.18 -14.92 13.21
N ASP A 78 -5.13 -14.43 13.89
CA ASP A 78 -3.78 -14.98 13.84
C ASP A 78 -3.59 -16.37 14.47
N MET A 79 -4.60 -16.88 15.18
CA MET A 79 -4.56 -18.16 15.89
C MET A 79 -3.37 -18.29 16.85
N GLY A 80 -2.95 -17.18 17.46
CA GLY A 80 -1.78 -17.09 18.34
C GLY A 80 -0.45 -17.31 17.61
N ARG A 81 -0.39 -16.99 16.31
CA ARG A 81 0.84 -17.03 15.50
C ARG A 81 1.29 -15.61 15.17
N VAL A 82 2.54 -15.46 14.76
CA VAL A 82 2.99 -14.20 14.17
C VAL A 82 2.23 -13.98 12.85
N GLY A 83 1.76 -12.75 12.63
CA GLY A 83 0.91 -12.40 11.48
C GLY A 83 1.46 -12.84 10.12
N SER A 84 2.78 -12.88 9.95
CA SER A 84 3.45 -13.34 8.73
C SER A 84 3.20 -14.81 8.36
N ILE A 85 2.79 -15.65 9.31
CA ILE A 85 2.58 -17.08 9.10
C ILE A 85 1.21 -17.37 8.49
N VAL A 86 0.18 -16.62 8.89
CA VAL A 86 -1.21 -16.92 8.51
C VAL A 86 -1.88 -15.70 7.90
N GLU A 87 -1.91 -14.58 8.62
CA GLU A 87 -2.77 -13.46 8.25
C GLU A 87 -2.24 -12.60 7.11
N PHE A 88 -0.93 -12.37 7.03
CA PHE A 88 -0.35 -11.54 5.97
C PHE A 88 -0.67 -12.04 4.55
N PRO A 89 -0.46 -13.33 4.19
CA PRO A 89 -0.82 -13.80 2.86
C PRO A 89 -2.33 -13.79 2.61
N LEU A 90 -3.15 -14.09 3.63
CA LEU A 90 -4.61 -14.09 3.50
C LEU A 90 -5.20 -12.69 3.36
N ASP A 91 -4.67 -11.72 4.12
CA ASP A 91 -5.08 -10.33 4.08
C ASP A 91 -4.70 -9.67 2.74
N ILE A 92 -3.48 -9.88 2.25
CA ILE A 92 -3.07 -9.43 0.91
C ILE A 92 -4.01 -9.97 -0.16
N ALA A 93 -4.36 -11.26 -0.11
CA ALA A 93 -5.29 -11.85 -1.08
C ALA A 93 -6.66 -11.17 -1.03
N ARG A 94 -7.24 -10.98 0.17
CA ARG A 94 -8.52 -10.27 0.34
C ARG A 94 -8.45 -8.82 -0.16
N ASN A 95 -7.38 -8.13 0.17
CA ASN A 95 -7.15 -6.74 -0.22
C ASN A 95 -7.07 -6.59 -1.75
N MET A 96 -6.31 -7.46 -2.43
CA MET A 96 -6.21 -7.42 -3.89
C MET A 96 -7.52 -7.77 -4.58
N VAL A 97 -8.29 -8.73 -4.05
CA VAL A 97 -9.65 -9.00 -4.53
C VAL A 97 -10.52 -7.75 -4.39
N ASN A 98 -10.51 -7.07 -3.23
CA ASN A 98 -11.23 -5.82 -3.02
C ASN A 98 -10.81 -4.75 -4.05
N ALA A 99 -9.52 -4.55 -4.29
CA ALA A 99 -9.00 -3.58 -5.26
C ALA A 99 -9.49 -3.87 -6.69
N ILE A 100 -9.50 -5.15 -7.10
CA ILE A 100 -10.03 -5.57 -8.41
C ILE A 100 -11.51 -5.22 -8.54
N TYR A 101 -12.34 -5.62 -7.57
CA TYR A 101 -13.79 -5.37 -7.62
C TYR A 101 -14.16 -3.90 -7.47
N ARG A 102 -13.30 -3.12 -6.80
CA ARG A 102 -13.45 -1.66 -6.71
C ARG A 102 -12.96 -0.93 -7.95
N GLY A 103 -12.45 -1.63 -8.96
CA GLY A 103 -12.11 -1.02 -10.25
C GLY A 103 -10.79 -0.26 -10.26
N VAL A 104 -9.89 -0.52 -9.29
CA VAL A 104 -8.62 0.23 -9.15
C VAL A 104 -7.80 0.17 -10.43
N PHE A 105 -7.57 -1.05 -10.95
CA PHE A 105 -6.74 -1.29 -12.13
C PHE A 105 -7.41 -0.82 -13.44
N GLN A 106 -8.73 -0.61 -13.43
CA GLN A 106 -9.47 -0.03 -14.55
C GLN A 106 -9.36 1.50 -14.57
N ARG A 107 -9.33 2.15 -13.39
CA ARG A 107 -9.08 3.59 -13.27
C ARG A 107 -7.62 3.95 -13.56
N HIS A 108 -6.71 3.06 -13.14
CA HIS A 108 -5.25 3.25 -13.19
C HIS A 108 -4.58 2.08 -13.94
N PRO A 109 -4.69 2.02 -15.29
CA PRO A 109 -4.21 0.87 -16.07
C PRO A 109 -2.72 0.91 -16.45
N ALA A 110 -2.00 1.97 -16.08
CA ALA A 110 -0.62 2.25 -16.47
C ALA A 110 0.40 1.72 -15.46
#